data_AF-A0A1W9UIW4-F1
#
_entry.id   AF-A0A1W9UIW4-F1
#
_cell.length_a   1.000
_cell.length_b   1.000
_cell.length_c   1.000
_cell.angle_alpha   90.00
_cell.angle_beta   90.00
_cell.angle_gamma   90.00
#
_symmetry.space_group_name_H-M   'P 1'
#
loop_
_entity.id
_entity.type
_entity.pdbx_description
1 polymer ?
#
loop_
_entity_poly.entity_id
_entity_poly.type
_entity_poly.pdbx_seq_one_letter_code
_entity_poly.pdbx_strand_id
1 'polypeptide(L)'
;MVVWLLIKRIAMTSEKLQVMRKTWAEYANHKLVEPQNIRPHVANSWQRCRKLNVDPYCDQKLIISPKDLKQRMAQFKDLITVALPTMKNIYNFVRESGFKVVLADEDGYVLSIMGGPENSANADDEQMCAGANWSELYKGTNAIGTCLVERQPLLIHAVEHFCETNHLMTCSAAPIHDPNGKLIGVLNLTGEYHHANDHTLGMVVAGANAIENQFRLHRTNHKLFSAYKYSETIINTMSEGLMTVDTKGIVTQLNEAAAHMVETTASEAISIHTLGPRRDKPFVAINCSATPETLIESELFGYVDGAFTGASKGGKAGKFEMADGGTLFLDEIGDMPMYTQVKLLRVIQERRVSRVGSSTEIPVNIRIIAATRWKFP
;
A
#
# COMPACT_ATOMS: atom_id res chain seq x y z
N MET A 1 -29.83 -2.50 -1.84
CA MET A 1 -30.80 -2.28 -2.94
C MET A 1 -31.68 -1.04 -2.72
N VAL A 2 -31.21 -0.01 -2.00
CA VAL A 2 -31.96 1.24 -1.72
C VAL A 2 -31.27 2.50 -2.30
N VAL A 3 -30.04 2.37 -2.79
CA VAL A 3 -29.23 3.51 -3.30
C VAL A 3 -29.60 3.89 -4.76
N TRP A 4 -30.34 3.06 -5.48
CA TRP A 4 -30.65 3.29 -6.91
C TRP A 4 -31.87 4.18 -7.18
N LEU A 5 -32.70 4.48 -6.18
CA LEU A 5 -33.99 5.16 -6.39
C LEU A 5 -33.94 6.70 -6.34
N LEU A 6 -32.74 7.31 -6.24
CA LEU A 6 -32.59 8.77 -6.06
C LEU A 6 -31.71 9.48 -7.10
N ILE A 7 -31.44 8.87 -8.26
CA ILE A 7 -30.79 9.58 -9.38
C ILE A 7 -31.88 10.29 -10.20
N LYS A 8 -32.41 11.40 -9.67
CA LYS A 8 -33.14 12.38 -10.50
C LYS A 8 -32.11 13.14 -11.34
N ARG A 9 -32.32 13.22 -12.67
CA ARG A 9 -31.56 14.02 -13.65
C ARG A 9 -30.98 15.31 -13.01
N ILE A 10 -29.67 15.44 -13.00
CA ILE A 10 -28.90 16.57 -12.43
C ILE A 10 -28.99 17.82 -13.31
N ALA A 11 -29.45 17.70 -14.56
CA ALA A 11 -29.62 18.84 -15.45
C ALA A 11 -30.63 19.87 -14.87
N MET A 12 -30.11 20.85 -14.13
CA MET A 12 -30.81 22.11 -13.88
C MET A 12 -30.88 22.83 -15.22
N THR A 13 -32.08 22.91 -15.79
CA THR A 13 -32.35 23.78 -16.93
C THR A 13 -31.96 25.21 -16.57
N SER A 14 -31.60 26.03 -17.56
CA SER A 14 -31.23 27.44 -17.34
C SER A 14 -32.29 28.20 -16.52
N GLU A 15 -33.56 27.85 -16.71
CA GLU A 15 -34.70 28.36 -15.94
C GLU A 15 -34.66 27.96 -14.46
N LYS A 16 -34.39 26.68 -14.14
CA LYS A 16 -34.22 26.22 -12.74
C LYS A 16 -33.03 26.88 -12.06
N LEU A 17 -31.93 27.09 -12.79
CA LEU A 17 -30.76 27.79 -12.28
C LEU A 17 -31.07 29.25 -11.95
N GLN A 18 -31.85 29.93 -12.79
CA GLN A 18 -32.27 31.31 -12.56
C GLN A 18 -33.21 31.42 -11.35
N VAL A 19 -34.18 30.51 -11.22
CA VAL A 19 -35.06 30.44 -10.03
C VAL A 19 -34.22 30.23 -8.78
N MET A 20 -33.33 29.23 -8.77
CA MET A 20 -32.51 28.93 -7.60
C MET A 20 -31.55 30.09 -7.25
N ARG A 21 -31.00 30.80 -8.24
CA ARG A 21 -30.18 31.98 -8.01
C ARG A 21 -30.96 33.09 -7.32
N LYS A 22 -32.22 33.31 -7.74
CA LYS A 22 -33.11 34.28 -7.07
C LYS A 22 -33.42 33.84 -5.64
N THR A 23 -33.75 32.56 -5.43
CA THR A 23 -34.00 31.97 -4.11
C THR A 23 -32.79 32.14 -3.18
N TRP A 24 -31.58 31.85 -3.66
CA TRP A 24 -30.34 32.06 -2.92
C TRP A 24 -30.14 33.53 -2.58
N ALA A 25 -30.29 34.44 -3.54
CA ALA A 25 -30.09 35.87 -3.33
C ALA A 25 -31.09 36.46 -2.30
N GLU A 26 -32.34 35.99 -2.32
CA GLU A 26 -33.35 36.35 -1.32
C GLU A 26 -32.99 35.81 0.07
N TYR A 27 -32.49 34.57 0.15
CA TYR A 27 -32.06 33.95 1.41
C TYR A 27 -30.84 34.65 2.01
N ALA A 28 -29.82 34.93 1.20
CA ALA A 28 -28.60 35.64 1.58
C ALA A 28 -28.90 37.05 2.13
N ASN A 29 -29.83 37.78 1.50
CA ASN A 29 -30.19 39.16 1.86
C ASN A 29 -31.33 39.31 2.88
N HIS A 30 -31.45 38.37 3.82
CA HIS A 30 -32.35 38.42 4.99
C HIS A 30 -33.82 38.00 4.82
N LYS A 31 -34.28 37.48 3.68
CA LYS A 31 -35.63 36.89 3.64
C LYS A 31 -35.64 35.49 4.28
N LEU A 32 -36.68 35.22 5.07
CA LEU A 32 -37.10 33.85 5.40
C LEU A 32 -37.72 33.28 4.12
N VAL A 33 -36.90 32.68 3.27
CA VAL A 33 -37.43 31.90 2.14
C VAL A 33 -37.83 30.55 2.71
N GLU A 34 -39.13 30.28 2.83
CA GLU A 34 -39.57 28.90 2.99
C GLU A 34 -39.21 28.16 1.69
N PRO A 35 -38.35 27.13 1.77
CA PRO A 35 -37.72 26.55 0.59
C PRO A 35 -38.73 25.70 -0.20
N GLN A 36 -39.57 26.33 -1.01
CA GLN A 36 -40.20 25.64 -2.12
C GLN A 36 -39.12 25.37 -3.18
N ASN A 37 -38.89 24.10 -3.51
CA ASN A 37 -37.94 23.62 -4.52
C ASN A 37 -36.43 23.57 -4.13
N ILE A 38 -36.06 23.70 -2.85
CA ILE A 38 -34.69 23.39 -2.40
C ILE A 38 -34.61 21.98 -1.84
N ARG A 39 -33.51 21.27 -2.10
CA ARG A 39 -33.27 19.93 -1.54
C ARG A 39 -33.12 20.02 -0.01
N PRO A 40 -33.67 19.05 0.77
CA PRO A 40 -33.68 19.15 2.23
C PRO A 40 -32.29 19.35 2.86
N HIS A 41 -31.26 18.63 2.40
CA HIS A 41 -29.90 18.76 2.93
C HIS A 41 -29.28 20.14 2.67
N VAL A 42 -29.60 20.76 1.52
CA VAL A 42 -29.16 22.13 1.19
C VAL A 42 -29.86 23.14 2.10
N ALA A 43 -31.19 23.02 2.26
CA ALA A 43 -31.95 23.91 3.13
C ALA A 43 -31.48 23.84 4.59
N ASN A 44 -31.22 22.62 5.11
CA ASN A 44 -30.67 22.40 6.44
C ASN A 44 -29.29 23.07 6.59
N SER A 45 -28.43 22.91 5.59
CA SER A 45 -27.09 23.51 5.56
C SER A 45 -27.14 25.04 5.51
N TRP A 46 -28.00 25.62 4.69
CA TRP A 46 -28.17 27.09 4.62
C TRP A 46 -28.60 27.67 5.98
N GLN A 47 -29.51 26.99 6.69
CA GLN A 47 -29.92 27.37 8.04
C GLN A 47 -28.76 27.30 9.04
N ARG A 48 -27.90 26.27 8.95
CA ARG A 48 -26.70 26.15 9.79
C ARG A 48 -25.69 27.25 9.48
N CYS A 49 -25.39 27.50 8.21
CA CYS A 49 -24.46 28.55 7.76
C CYS A 49 -24.90 29.94 8.28
N ARG A 50 -26.22 30.22 8.25
CA ARG A 50 -26.78 31.45 8.80
C ARG A 50 -26.61 31.54 10.33
N LYS A 51 -26.85 30.45 11.06
CA LYS A 51 -26.60 30.39 12.52
C LYS A 51 -25.12 30.59 12.87
N LEU A 52 -24.22 30.18 11.99
CA LEU A 52 -22.78 30.34 12.12
C LEU A 52 -22.28 31.73 11.66
N ASN A 53 -23.16 32.60 11.17
CA ASN A 53 -22.82 33.91 10.61
C ASN A 53 -21.79 33.84 9.45
N VAL A 54 -21.87 32.80 8.62
CA VAL A 54 -21.08 32.72 7.40
C VAL A 54 -21.49 33.85 6.47
N ASP A 55 -20.52 34.56 5.89
CA ASP A 55 -20.78 35.58 4.89
C ASP A 55 -20.98 34.91 3.50
N PRO A 56 -22.16 35.06 2.86
CA PRO A 56 -22.39 34.48 1.54
C PRO A 56 -21.59 35.17 0.42
N TYR A 57 -21.04 36.37 0.65
CA TYR A 57 -20.27 37.13 -0.34
C TYR A 57 -18.75 37.09 -0.10
N CYS A 58 -18.33 36.65 1.09
CA CYS A 58 -16.92 36.55 1.46
C CYS A 58 -16.58 35.12 1.87
N ASP A 59 -15.65 34.51 1.13
CA ASP A 59 -15.17 33.18 1.46
C ASP A 59 -14.08 33.24 2.54
N GLN A 60 -14.39 32.80 3.76
CA GLN A 60 -13.44 32.79 4.85
C GLN A 60 -12.38 31.71 4.63
N LYS A 61 -11.16 32.14 4.29
CA LYS A 61 -10.03 31.23 4.07
C LYS A 61 -9.40 30.82 5.39
N LEU A 62 -9.57 29.55 5.78
CA LEU A 62 -8.73 28.93 6.79
C LEU A 62 -7.84 27.86 6.15
N ILE A 63 -6.53 28.13 6.11
CA ILE A 63 -5.49 27.18 5.69
C ILE A 63 -4.49 27.08 6.84
N ILE A 64 -4.23 25.85 7.31
CA ILE A 64 -3.32 25.62 8.44
C ILE A 64 -1.86 25.74 8.01
N SER A 65 -0.96 25.95 8.99
CA SER A 65 0.46 26.04 8.72
C SER A 65 1.03 24.71 8.17
N PRO A 66 2.15 24.72 7.41
CA PRO A 66 2.77 23.49 6.92
C PRO A 66 3.15 22.50 8.05
N LYS A 67 3.48 23.01 9.23
CA LYS A 67 3.78 22.19 10.41
C LYS A 67 2.53 21.45 10.90
N ASP A 68 1.43 22.16 11.03
CA ASP A 68 0.15 21.58 11.47
C ASP A 68 -0.41 20.62 10.43
N LEU A 69 -0.26 20.94 9.13
CA LEU A 69 -0.60 20.05 8.04
C LEU A 69 0.19 18.74 8.13
N LYS A 70 1.51 18.80 8.32
CA LYS A 70 2.35 17.60 8.48
C LYS A 70 1.91 16.74 9.67
N GLN A 71 1.58 17.37 10.80
CA GLN A 71 1.07 16.67 11.98
C GLN A 71 -0.28 16.00 11.69
N ARG A 72 -1.19 16.72 11.03
CA ARG A 72 -2.51 16.20 10.67
C ARG A 72 -2.41 15.05 9.66
N MET A 73 -1.57 15.17 8.64
CA MET A 73 -1.29 14.08 7.69
C MET A 73 -0.69 12.84 8.39
N ALA A 74 0.15 13.03 9.42
CA ALA A 74 0.67 11.91 10.20
C ALA A 74 -0.44 11.22 11.03
N GLN A 75 -1.36 12.00 11.60
CA GLN A 75 -2.52 11.48 12.32
C GLN A 75 -3.45 10.66 11.41
N PHE A 76 -3.67 11.11 10.17
CA PHE A 76 -4.53 10.45 9.19
C PHE A 76 -3.77 9.58 8.17
N LYS A 77 -2.54 9.15 8.51
CA LYS A 77 -1.65 8.42 7.59
C LYS A 77 -2.27 7.17 6.99
N ASP A 78 -2.94 6.37 7.83
CA ASP A 78 -3.60 5.13 7.39
C ASP A 78 -4.72 5.42 6.38
N LEU A 79 -5.54 6.44 6.66
CA LEU A 79 -6.63 6.84 5.77
C LEU A 79 -6.09 7.30 4.43
N ILE A 80 -5.07 8.16 4.44
CA ILE A 80 -4.42 8.65 3.21
C ILE A 80 -3.85 7.48 2.41
N THR A 81 -3.09 6.59 3.07
CA THR A 81 -2.43 5.45 2.42
C THR A 81 -3.43 4.52 1.75
N VAL A 82 -4.56 4.25 2.42
CA VAL A 82 -5.63 3.40 1.89
C VAL A 82 -6.43 4.12 0.80
N ALA A 83 -6.67 5.43 0.93
CA ALA A 83 -7.50 6.19 0.00
C ALA A 83 -6.81 6.48 -1.34
N LEU A 84 -5.50 6.72 -1.33
CA LEU A 84 -4.75 7.18 -2.51
C LEU A 84 -4.94 6.31 -3.77
N PRO A 85 -4.86 4.95 -3.72
CA PRO A 85 -5.09 4.13 -4.92
C PRO A 85 -6.49 4.29 -5.50
N THR A 86 -7.51 4.35 -4.65
CA THR A 86 -8.90 4.54 -5.08
C THR A 86 -9.12 5.93 -5.66
N MET A 87 -8.56 6.97 -5.02
CA MET A 87 -8.58 8.33 -5.57
C MET A 87 -7.92 8.40 -6.94
N LYS A 88 -6.77 7.75 -7.13
CA LYS A 88 -6.05 7.71 -8.41
C LYS A 88 -6.87 7.03 -9.50
N ASN A 89 -7.55 5.94 -9.16
CA ASN A 89 -8.44 5.25 -10.08
C ASN A 89 -9.61 6.15 -10.50
N ILE A 90 -10.27 6.82 -9.56
CA ILE A 90 -11.35 7.77 -9.87
C ILE A 90 -10.83 8.90 -10.75
N TYR A 91 -9.68 9.50 -10.40
CA TYR A 91 -9.08 10.59 -11.15
C TYR A 91 -8.79 10.21 -12.61
N ASN A 92 -8.27 9.00 -12.84
CA ASN A 92 -8.02 8.51 -14.21
C ASN A 92 -9.27 8.49 -15.10
N PHE A 93 -10.47 8.33 -14.53
CA PHE A 93 -11.73 8.39 -15.27
C PHE A 93 -12.22 9.82 -15.55
N VAL A 94 -11.80 10.80 -14.74
CA VAL A 94 -12.33 12.17 -14.80
C VAL A 94 -11.29 13.24 -15.17
N ARG A 95 -10.04 12.84 -15.40
CA ARG A 95 -8.92 13.77 -15.67
C ARG A 95 -9.15 14.67 -16.89
N GLU A 96 -9.93 14.23 -17.87
CA GLU A 96 -10.22 14.99 -19.11
C GLU A 96 -11.41 15.94 -18.95
N SER A 97 -12.21 15.81 -17.88
CA SER A 97 -13.37 16.66 -17.63
C SER A 97 -13.09 17.84 -16.70
N GLY A 98 -11.83 18.04 -16.29
CA GLY A 98 -11.43 19.12 -15.36
C GLY A 98 -11.86 18.91 -13.91
N PHE A 99 -12.26 17.69 -13.54
CA PHE A 99 -12.66 17.37 -12.17
C PHE A 99 -11.44 17.05 -11.28
N LYS A 100 -11.59 17.37 -10.01
CA LYS A 100 -10.63 17.11 -8.93
C LYS A 100 -11.19 16.10 -7.94
N VAL A 101 -10.37 15.12 -7.56
CA VAL A 101 -10.68 14.18 -6.48
C VAL A 101 -10.02 14.68 -5.21
N VAL A 102 -10.80 14.84 -4.15
CA VAL A 102 -10.38 15.45 -2.89
C VAL A 102 -10.67 14.49 -1.75
N LEU A 103 -9.70 14.32 -0.86
CA LEU A 103 -9.86 13.63 0.41
C LEU A 103 -9.77 14.67 1.53
N ALA A 104 -10.77 14.71 2.40
CA ALA A 104 -10.78 15.52 3.60
C ALA A 104 -10.92 14.65 4.86
N ASP A 105 -10.39 15.14 5.99
CA ASP A 105 -10.54 14.50 7.29
C ASP A 105 -11.90 14.77 7.94
N GLU A 106 -12.10 14.18 9.12
CA GLU A 106 -13.32 14.31 9.93
C GLU A 106 -13.60 15.74 10.43
N ASP A 107 -12.62 16.65 10.38
CA ASP A 107 -12.75 18.06 10.77
C ASP A 107 -12.89 19.00 9.55
N GLY A 108 -12.94 18.43 8.34
CA GLY A 108 -13.09 19.15 7.08
C GLY A 108 -11.79 19.70 6.50
N TYR A 109 -10.63 19.32 7.01
CA TYR A 109 -9.36 19.70 6.39
C TYR A 109 -9.03 18.81 5.21
N VAL A 110 -8.65 19.43 4.09
CA VAL A 110 -8.22 18.71 2.90
C VAL A 110 -6.86 18.07 3.15
N LEU A 111 -6.79 16.75 3.01
CA LEU A 111 -5.58 15.94 3.18
C LEU A 111 -4.84 15.70 1.86
N SER A 112 -5.58 15.51 0.76
CA SER A 112 -5.02 15.18 -0.55
C SER A 112 -5.95 15.58 -1.69
N ILE A 113 -5.37 15.93 -2.84
CA ILE A 113 -6.08 16.37 -4.04
C ILE A 113 -5.42 15.73 -5.27
N MET A 114 -6.23 15.28 -6.23
CA MET A 114 -5.81 14.86 -7.56
C MET A 114 -6.55 15.68 -8.62
N GLY A 115 -5.87 16.09 -9.69
CA GLY A 115 -6.44 16.98 -10.71
C GLY A 115 -6.14 18.46 -10.52
N GLY A 116 -5.19 18.78 -9.64
CA GLY A 116 -4.50 20.08 -9.66
C GLY A 116 -3.34 20.06 -10.66
N PRO A 117 -2.93 21.21 -11.19
CA PRO A 117 -1.78 21.27 -12.08
C PRO A 117 -0.52 20.88 -11.31
N GLU A 118 0.27 19.94 -11.86
CA GLU A 118 1.55 19.54 -11.25
C GLU A 118 2.57 20.70 -11.17
N ASN A 119 2.29 21.84 -11.82
CA ASN A 119 3.01 23.12 -11.77
C ASN A 119 2.22 24.23 -12.53
N SER A 120 1.06 24.73 -12.06
CA SER A 120 0.49 25.96 -12.65
C SER A 120 0.53 27.13 -11.68
N ALA A 121 1.01 28.24 -12.21
CA ALA A 121 1.09 29.54 -11.57
C ALA A 121 -0.21 30.36 -11.79
N ASN A 122 -1.38 29.71 -11.78
CA ASN A 122 -2.67 30.42 -11.81
C ASN A 122 -3.17 30.63 -10.38
N ALA A 123 -3.14 31.90 -9.95
CA ALA A 123 -3.48 32.34 -8.60
C ALA A 123 -4.94 32.05 -8.16
N ASP A 124 -5.82 31.66 -9.09
CA ASP A 124 -7.22 31.34 -8.78
C ASP A 124 -7.42 29.92 -8.20
N ASP A 125 -6.39 29.06 -8.24
CA ASP A 125 -6.44 27.67 -7.76
C ASP A 125 -6.02 27.51 -6.28
N GLU A 126 -5.80 28.62 -5.56
CA GLU A 126 -5.28 28.63 -4.19
C GLU A 126 -6.26 28.15 -3.10
N GLN A 127 -7.57 28.11 -3.38
CA GLN A 127 -8.57 27.88 -2.32
C GLN A 127 -8.77 26.42 -1.90
N MET A 128 -8.70 25.49 -2.86
CA MET A 128 -8.82 24.05 -2.61
C MET A 128 -7.41 23.46 -2.65
N CYS A 129 -6.71 23.55 -1.52
CA CYS A 129 -5.35 23.03 -1.34
C CYS A 129 -5.26 22.20 -0.06
N ALA A 130 -4.21 21.39 0.07
CA ALA A 130 -3.97 20.62 1.29
C ALA A 130 -3.85 21.57 2.50
N GLY A 131 -4.56 21.26 3.58
CA GLY A 131 -4.65 22.09 4.78
C GLY A 131 -5.74 23.16 4.76
N ALA A 132 -6.44 23.37 3.64
CA ALA A 132 -7.64 24.20 3.62
C ALA A 132 -8.78 23.52 4.39
N ASN A 133 -9.50 24.25 5.23
CA ASN A 133 -10.70 23.76 5.92
C ASN A 133 -11.96 24.06 5.08
N TRP A 134 -12.72 23.01 4.80
CA TRP A 134 -13.96 23.04 4.01
C TRP A 134 -15.20 22.70 4.84
N SER A 135 -15.15 22.87 6.17
CA SER A 135 -16.35 22.79 7.00
C SER A 135 -17.34 23.92 6.67
N GLU A 136 -18.61 23.72 7.03
CA GLU A 136 -19.65 24.75 6.85
C GLU A 136 -19.33 26.07 7.56
N LEU A 137 -18.53 26.03 8.64
CA LEU A 137 -18.13 27.22 9.39
C LEU A 137 -17.32 28.21 8.55
N TYR A 138 -16.44 27.72 7.68
CA TYR A 138 -15.53 28.58 6.91
C TYR A 138 -15.96 28.74 5.45
N LYS A 139 -16.54 27.69 4.85
CA LYS A 139 -16.91 27.65 3.42
C LYS A 139 -18.41 27.69 3.16
N GLY A 140 -19.23 27.79 4.21
CA GLY A 140 -20.67 27.65 4.11
C GLY A 140 -21.06 26.30 3.50
N THR A 141 -22.25 26.25 2.89
CA THR A 141 -22.75 25.02 2.25
C THR A 141 -21.85 24.64 1.09
N ASN A 142 -21.18 23.50 1.25
CA ASN A 142 -20.30 22.87 0.28
C ASN A 142 -20.35 21.34 0.51
N ALA A 143 -19.95 20.53 -0.47
CA ALA A 143 -20.17 19.10 -0.35
C ALA A 143 -19.35 18.44 0.78
N ILE A 144 -18.12 18.89 1.07
CA ILE A 144 -17.29 18.32 2.14
C ILE A 144 -17.94 18.61 3.50
N GLY A 145 -18.12 19.88 3.85
CA GLY A 145 -18.68 20.30 5.12
C GLY A 145 -20.10 19.77 5.36
N THR A 146 -20.95 19.85 4.32
CA THR A 146 -22.34 19.37 4.43
C THR A 146 -22.38 17.85 4.63
N CYS A 147 -21.51 17.10 3.94
CA CYS A 147 -21.43 15.65 4.07
C CYS A 147 -20.99 15.23 5.48
N LEU A 148 -20.05 15.95 6.10
CA LEU A 148 -19.62 15.70 7.48
C LEU A 148 -20.78 15.84 8.48
N VAL A 149 -21.63 16.85 8.30
CA VAL A 149 -22.77 17.11 9.21
C VAL A 149 -23.94 16.17 8.93
N GLU A 150 -24.30 15.98 7.65
CA GLU A 150 -25.44 15.15 7.25
C GLU A 150 -25.14 13.64 7.32
N ARG A 151 -23.85 13.25 7.34
CA ARG A 151 -23.37 11.86 7.41
C ARG A 151 -23.95 10.94 6.32
N GLN A 152 -24.22 11.52 5.16
CA GLN A 152 -24.77 10.80 4.02
C GLN A 152 -24.17 11.34 2.71
N PRO A 153 -24.07 10.50 1.66
CA PRO A 153 -23.67 10.98 0.35
C PRO A 153 -24.61 12.05 -0.18
N LEU A 154 -24.05 13.12 -0.74
CA LEU A 154 -24.83 14.24 -1.23
C LEU A 154 -24.14 14.95 -2.41
N LEU A 155 -24.96 15.74 -3.11
CA LEU A 155 -24.55 16.62 -4.19
C LEU A 155 -24.91 18.05 -3.80
N ILE A 156 -23.94 18.96 -3.92
CA ILE A 156 -24.14 20.41 -3.90
C ILE A 156 -23.78 20.94 -5.29
N HIS A 157 -24.70 21.65 -5.92
CA HIS A 157 -24.61 22.03 -7.33
C HIS A 157 -24.84 23.54 -7.52
N ALA A 158 -23.89 24.19 -8.17
CA ALA A 158 -23.96 25.60 -8.55
C ALA A 158 -24.36 26.51 -7.37
N VAL A 159 -25.46 27.26 -7.52
CA VAL A 159 -26.00 28.24 -6.55
C VAL A 159 -26.52 27.63 -5.24
N GLU A 160 -26.47 26.31 -5.08
CA GLU A 160 -26.72 25.68 -3.78
C GLU A 160 -25.54 25.85 -2.81
N HIS A 161 -24.35 26.15 -3.34
CA HIS A 161 -23.25 26.58 -2.48
C HIS A 161 -23.66 27.86 -1.76
N PHE A 162 -23.32 27.98 -0.48
CA PHE A 162 -23.75 29.14 0.30
C PHE A 162 -22.96 30.39 -0.09
N CYS A 163 -21.65 30.24 -0.33
CA CYS A 163 -20.77 31.33 -0.74
C CYS A 163 -20.81 31.49 -2.27
N GLU A 164 -21.01 32.72 -2.75
CA GLU A 164 -21.18 33.06 -4.16
C GLU A 164 -19.97 32.68 -5.02
N THR A 165 -18.76 32.76 -4.44
CA THR A 165 -17.50 32.36 -5.07
C THR A 165 -17.51 30.92 -5.58
N ASN A 166 -18.37 30.06 -5.00
CA ASN A 166 -18.46 28.64 -5.29
C ASN A 166 -19.57 28.28 -6.29
N HIS A 167 -20.33 29.25 -6.80
CA HIS A 167 -21.49 29.02 -7.67
C HIS A 167 -21.15 28.42 -9.05
N LEU A 168 -19.88 28.42 -9.44
CA LEU A 168 -19.41 27.77 -10.67
C LEU A 168 -19.07 26.28 -10.48
N MET A 169 -19.18 25.75 -9.26
CA MET A 169 -18.79 24.38 -8.96
C MET A 169 -19.98 23.42 -8.86
N THR A 170 -19.69 22.14 -9.08
CA THR A 170 -20.53 21.02 -8.70
C THR A 170 -19.69 20.04 -7.89
N CYS A 171 -20.21 19.61 -6.74
CA CYS A 171 -19.46 18.81 -5.79
C CYS A 171 -20.30 17.61 -5.32
N SER A 172 -19.79 16.40 -5.53
CA SER A 172 -20.35 15.16 -4.99
C SER A 172 -19.46 14.64 -3.88
N ALA A 173 -20.02 14.38 -2.71
CA ALA A 173 -19.27 13.88 -1.56
C ALA A 173 -19.91 12.62 -0.97
N ALA A 174 -19.09 11.74 -0.43
CA ALA A 174 -19.52 10.60 0.38
C ALA A 174 -18.65 10.48 1.65
N PRO A 175 -19.28 10.17 2.79
CA PRO A 175 -18.56 9.97 4.04
C PRO A 175 -17.75 8.66 3.99
N ILE A 176 -16.64 8.62 4.73
CA ILE A 176 -15.80 7.42 4.92
C ILE A 176 -15.80 7.10 6.41
N HIS A 177 -16.11 5.84 6.74
CA HIS A 177 -16.16 5.35 8.11
C HIS A 177 -15.06 4.33 8.41
N ASP A 178 -14.65 4.28 9.67
CA ASP A 178 -13.83 3.18 10.18
C ASP A 178 -14.68 1.92 10.43
N PRO A 179 -14.06 0.77 10.75
CA PRO A 179 -14.78 -0.48 11.00
C PRO A 179 -15.74 -0.44 12.20
N ASN A 180 -15.66 0.57 13.06
CA ASN A 180 -16.56 0.77 14.19
C ASN A 180 -17.71 1.72 13.85
N GLY A 181 -17.79 2.20 12.60
CA GLY A 181 -18.80 3.16 12.15
C GLY A 181 -18.46 4.61 12.49
N LYS A 182 -17.23 4.92 12.98
CA LYS A 182 -16.81 6.30 13.20
C LYS A 182 -16.52 6.96 11.86
N LEU A 183 -17.09 8.14 11.61
CA LEU A 183 -16.72 8.99 10.48
C LEU A 183 -15.26 9.42 10.62
N ILE A 184 -14.43 9.12 9.62
CA ILE A 184 -12.98 9.41 9.61
C ILE A 184 -12.55 10.34 8.48
N GLY A 185 -13.45 10.63 7.53
CA GLY A 185 -13.18 11.56 6.44
C GLY A 185 -14.28 11.59 5.40
N VAL A 186 -14.02 12.33 4.33
CA VAL A 186 -14.93 12.48 3.19
C VAL A 186 -14.14 12.34 1.89
N LEU A 187 -14.67 11.53 0.98
CA LEU A 187 -14.26 11.54 -0.42
C LEU A 187 -15.15 12.53 -1.17
N ASN A 188 -14.53 13.47 -1.88
CA ASN A 188 -15.23 14.47 -2.67
C ASN A 188 -14.71 14.51 -4.10
N LEU A 189 -15.62 14.76 -5.04
CA LEU A 189 -15.32 14.95 -6.45
C LEU A 189 -15.95 16.28 -6.86
N THR A 190 -15.10 17.23 -7.26
CA THR A 190 -15.50 18.60 -7.59
C THR A 190 -15.07 18.97 -9.00
N GLY A 191 -15.84 19.80 -9.68
CA GLY A 191 -15.53 20.32 -11.01
C GLY A 191 -16.49 21.45 -11.39
N GLU A 192 -16.39 21.95 -12.62
CA GLU A 192 -17.32 22.95 -13.12
C GLU A 192 -18.73 22.38 -13.28
N TYR A 193 -19.74 23.15 -12.90
CA TYR A 193 -21.13 22.67 -12.90
C TYR A 193 -21.67 22.34 -14.31
N HIS A 194 -21.12 22.95 -15.36
CA HIS A 194 -21.47 22.64 -16.75
C HIS A 194 -21.06 21.23 -17.18
N HIS A 195 -20.07 20.64 -16.50
CA HIS A 195 -19.59 19.28 -16.75
C HIS A 195 -20.20 18.25 -15.79
N ALA A 196 -21.24 18.62 -15.03
CA ALA A 196 -21.92 17.73 -14.11
C ALA A 196 -22.52 16.51 -14.82
N ASN A 197 -22.36 15.32 -14.23
CA ASN A 197 -22.89 14.08 -14.75
C ASN A 197 -23.73 13.35 -13.68
N ASP A 198 -24.85 12.75 -14.09
CA ASP A 198 -25.75 11.95 -13.26
C ASP A 198 -25.03 10.82 -12.49
N HIS A 199 -23.91 10.34 -13.02
CA HIS A 199 -23.13 9.23 -12.44
C HIS A 199 -22.05 9.66 -11.44
N THR A 200 -21.73 10.95 -11.31
CA THR A 200 -20.63 11.45 -10.46
C THR A 200 -20.81 11.05 -8.99
N LEU A 201 -22.02 11.20 -8.44
CA LEU A 201 -22.30 10.80 -7.06
C LEU A 201 -22.14 9.28 -6.87
N GLY A 202 -22.57 8.47 -7.84
CA GLY A 202 -22.41 7.02 -7.80
C GLY A 202 -20.93 6.60 -7.77
N MET A 203 -20.07 7.28 -8.52
CA MET A 203 -18.62 7.05 -8.49
C MET A 203 -18.00 7.37 -7.13
N VAL A 204 -18.39 8.49 -6.51
CA VAL A 204 -17.89 8.89 -5.20
C VAL A 204 -18.34 7.92 -4.11
N VAL A 205 -19.61 7.48 -4.14
CA VAL A 205 -20.13 6.47 -3.20
C VAL A 205 -19.40 5.14 -3.36
N ALA A 206 -19.21 4.67 -4.60
CA ALA A 206 -18.45 3.45 -4.86
C ALA A 206 -16.99 3.58 -4.38
N GLY A 207 -16.38 4.75 -4.60
CA GLY A 207 -15.05 5.10 -4.11
C GLY A 207 -14.94 5.03 -2.59
N ALA A 208 -15.83 5.72 -1.86
CA ALA A 208 -15.84 5.70 -0.41
C ALA A 208 -16.01 4.27 0.14
N ASN A 209 -16.95 3.48 -0.40
CA ASN A 209 -17.14 2.07 -0.01
C ASN A 209 -15.89 1.22 -0.28
N ALA A 210 -15.17 1.46 -1.37
CA ALA A 210 -13.92 0.76 -1.66
C ALA A 210 -12.83 1.12 -0.63
N ILE A 211 -12.72 2.39 -0.27
CA ILE A 211 -11.79 2.88 0.78
C ILE A 211 -12.14 2.25 2.12
N GLU A 212 -13.40 2.26 2.55
CA GLU A 212 -13.84 1.65 3.81
C GLU A 212 -13.51 0.15 3.87
N ASN A 213 -13.74 -0.59 2.78
CA ASN A 213 -13.42 -2.01 2.71
C ASN A 213 -11.90 -2.27 2.79
N GLN A 214 -11.10 -1.49 2.08
CA GLN A 214 -9.64 -1.59 2.15
C GLN A 214 -9.13 -1.18 3.53
N PHE A 215 -9.76 -0.20 4.17
CA PHE A 215 -9.38 0.27 5.50
C PHE A 215 -9.66 -0.79 6.58
N ARG A 216 -10.79 -1.50 6.46
CA ARG A 216 -11.12 -2.66 7.31
C ARG A 216 -10.09 -3.79 7.16
N LEU A 217 -9.67 -4.10 5.93
CA LEU A 217 -8.62 -5.09 5.68
C LEU A 217 -7.26 -4.63 6.24
N HIS A 218 -6.88 -3.37 6.00
CA HIS A 218 -5.63 -2.79 6.50
C HIS A 218 -5.52 -2.90 8.03
N ARG A 219 -6.57 -2.50 8.76
CA ARG A 219 -6.58 -2.62 10.23
C ARG A 219 -6.59 -4.06 10.72
N THR A 220 -7.30 -4.95 10.04
CA THR A 220 -7.33 -6.38 10.41
C THR A 220 -5.97 -7.03 10.23
N ASN A 221 -5.30 -6.77 9.09
CA ASN A 221 -3.95 -7.28 8.82
C ASN A 221 -2.93 -6.73 9.82
N HIS A 222 -3.02 -5.45 10.20
CA HIS A 222 -2.13 -4.90 11.23
C HIS A 222 -2.33 -5.60 12.58
N LYS A 223 -3.58 -5.84 13.00
CA LYS A 223 -3.87 -6.59 14.24
C LYS A 223 -3.36 -8.03 14.17
N LEU A 224 -3.57 -8.71 13.04
CA LEU A 224 -3.06 -10.05 12.79
C LEU A 224 -1.53 -10.10 12.86
N PHE A 225 -0.86 -9.13 12.26
CA PHE A 225 0.60 -9.05 12.29
C PHE A 225 1.14 -8.85 13.71
N SER A 226 0.52 -7.99 14.52
CA SER A 226 0.90 -7.81 15.93
C SER A 226 0.66 -9.08 16.75
N ALA A 227 -0.48 -9.76 16.57
CA ALA A 227 -0.78 -11.01 17.25
C ALA A 227 0.18 -12.14 16.83
N TYR A 228 0.49 -12.22 15.53
CA TYR A 228 1.46 -13.15 14.98
C TYR A 228 2.84 -12.92 15.59
N LYS A 229 3.32 -11.67 15.67
CA LYS A 229 4.61 -11.31 16.28
C LYS A 229 4.68 -11.71 17.76
N TYR A 230 3.60 -11.52 18.50
CA TYR A 230 3.51 -11.97 19.89
C TYR A 230 3.59 -13.50 20.00
N SER A 231 2.84 -14.22 19.16
CA SER A 231 2.88 -15.69 19.12
C SER A 231 4.26 -16.22 18.75
N GLU A 232 4.90 -15.63 17.74
CA GLU A 232 6.27 -15.96 17.31
C GLU A 232 7.27 -15.75 18.46
N THR A 233 7.16 -14.62 19.17
CA THR A 233 8.03 -14.32 20.32
C THR A 233 7.85 -15.34 21.44
N ILE A 234 6.62 -15.71 21.77
CA ILE A 234 6.35 -16.76 22.77
C ILE A 234 6.97 -18.08 22.32
N ILE A 235 6.66 -18.53 21.10
CA ILE A 235 7.10 -19.82 20.56
C ILE A 235 8.63 -19.93 20.54
N ASN A 236 9.32 -18.85 20.17
CA ASN A 236 10.78 -18.82 20.11
C ASN A 236 11.46 -18.65 21.47
N THR A 237 10.75 -18.17 22.50
CA THR A 237 11.29 -18.09 23.87
C THR A 237 11.01 -19.34 24.69
N MET A 238 10.27 -20.33 24.15
CA MET A 238 10.05 -21.62 24.81
C MET A 238 11.36 -22.42 24.88
N SER A 239 11.50 -23.21 25.94
CA SER A 239 12.66 -24.09 26.11
C SER A 239 12.49 -25.42 25.35
N GLU A 240 11.24 -25.85 25.11
CA GLU A 240 10.94 -27.05 24.33
C GLU A 240 11.08 -26.80 22.83
N GLY A 241 11.57 -27.81 22.11
CA GLY A 241 11.55 -27.80 20.65
C GLY A 241 10.12 -28.03 20.12
N LEU A 242 9.60 -27.05 19.38
CA LEU A 242 8.35 -27.14 18.64
C LEU A 242 8.63 -27.28 17.14
N MET A 243 8.10 -28.35 16.54
CA MET A 243 8.09 -28.59 15.10
C MET A 243 6.66 -28.84 14.64
N THR A 244 6.26 -28.22 13.54
CA THR A 244 4.97 -28.51 12.88
C THR A 244 5.21 -29.11 11.51
N VAL A 245 4.35 -30.05 11.11
CA VAL A 245 4.40 -30.70 9.79
C VAL A 245 3.05 -30.62 9.09
N ASP A 246 3.06 -30.56 7.76
CA ASP A 246 1.84 -30.69 6.97
C ASP A 246 1.35 -32.14 6.86
N THR A 247 0.22 -32.34 6.19
CA THR A 247 -0.36 -33.69 5.95
C THR A 247 0.53 -34.64 5.14
N LYS A 248 1.61 -34.13 4.50
CA LYS A 248 2.58 -34.91 3.73
C LYS A 248 3.87 -35.16 4.53
N GLY A 249 3.93 -34.71 5.78
CA GLY A 249 5.12 -34.85 6.65
C GLY A 249 6.21 -33.82 6.38
N ILE A 250 5.93 -32.75 5.63
CA ILE A 250 6.89 -31.67 5.38
C ILE A 250 6.85 -30.69 6.55
N VAL A 251 8.02 -30.36 7.10
CA VAL A 251 8.16 -29.38 8.18
C VAL A 251 7.70 -28.00 7.71
N THR A 252 6.70 -27.44 8.38
CA THR A 252 6.12 -26.13 8.07
C THR A 252 6.63 -25.01 8.98
N GLN A 253 6.99 -25.33 10.23
CA GLN A 253 7.58 -24.38 11.18
C GLN A 253 8.47 -25.12 12.18
N LEU A 254 9.50 -24.42 12.65
CA LEU A 254 10.38 -24.78 13.75
C LEU A 254 10.53 -23.56 14.66
N ASN A 255 10.47 -23.74 15.98
CA ASN A 255 10.96 -22.72 16.89
C ASN A 255 12.49 -22.82 17.07
N GLU A 256 13.11 -21.83 17.71
CA GLU A 256 14.58 -21.82 17.88
C GLU A 256 15.11 -23.07 18.60
N ALA A 257 14.46 -23.51 19.68
CA ALA A 257 14.87 -24.72 20.40
C ALA A 257 14.84 -25.98 19.50
N ALA A 258 13.79 -26.15 18.68
CA ALA A 258 13.71 -27.28 17.75
C ALA A 258 14.77 -27.16 16.65
N ALA A 259 14.98 -25.96 16.10
CA ALA A 259 16.00 -25.72 15.09
C ALA A 259 17.39 -26.14 15.59
N HIS A 260 17.73 -25.85 16.85
CA HIS A 260 18.97 -26.34 17.47
C HIS A 260 19.00 -27.85 17.66
N MET A 261 17.88 -28.47 18.02
CA MET A 261 17.79 -29.92 18.20
C MET A 261 17.90 -30.69 16.89
N VAL A 262 17.42 -30.12 15.77
CA VAL A 262 17.48 -30.70 14.43
C VAL A 262 18.56 -30.09 13.55
N GLU A 263 19.59 -29.47 14.15
CA GLU A 263 20.78 -29.05 13.40
C GLU A 263 21.32 -30.25 12.60
N THR A 264 21.28 -30.13 11.28
CA THR A 264 21.83 -31.15 10.38
C THR A 264 23.34 -31.19 10.52
N THR A 265 23.79 -31.99 11.46
CA THR A 265 25.21 -32.27 11.66
C THR A 265 25.77 -33.01 10.45
N ALA A 266 27.09 -33.00 10.29
CA ALA A 266 27.77 -33.83 9.29
C ALA A 266 27.34 -35.32 9.38
N SER A 267 26.97 -35.81 10.57
CA SER A 267 26.46 -37.16 10.78
C SER A 267 25.08 -37.39 10.15
N GLU A 268 24.19 -36.39 10.19
CA GLU A 268 22.88 -36.46 9.54
C GLU A 268 23.00 -36.39 8.02
N ALA A 269 23.87 -35.51 7.50
CA ALA A 269 24.16 -35.44 6.06
C ALA A 269 24.73 -36.76 5.53
N ILE A 270 25.64 -37.40 6.29
CA ILE A 270 26.15 -38.74 5.99
C ILE A 270 25.01 -39.77 6.04
N SER A 271 24.11 -39.70 7.03
CA SER A 271 22.98 -40.63 7.14
C SER A 271 22.02 -40.51 5.95
N ILE A 272 21.67 -39.29 5.52
CA ILE A 272 20.87 -39.02 4.31
C ILE A 272 21.56 -39.54 3.04
N HIS A 273 22.90 -39.53 3.04
CA HIS A 273 23.69 -40.12 1.97
C HIS A 273 23.62 -41.65 1.97
N THR A 274 23.98 -42.28 3.07
CA THR A 274 24.09 -43.74 3.23
C THR A 274 22.75 -44.46 3.13
N LEU A 275 21.65 -43.82 3.57
CA LEU A 275 20.29 -44.38 3.45
C LEU A 275 19.60 -44.02 2.13
N GLY A 276 20.18 -43.11 1.34
CA GLY A 276 19.58 -42.61 0.11
C GLY A 276 19.87 -43.46 -1.14
N PRO A 277 19.24 -43.12 -2.28
CA PRO A 277 19.47 -43.82 -3.56
C PRO A 277 20.87 -43.60 -4.14
N ARG A 278 21.67 -42.68 -3.58
CA ARG A 278 23.04 -42.36 -4.01
C ARG A 278 24.10 -42.88 -3.03
N ARG A 279 23.77 -43.84 -2.16
CA ARG A 279 24.67 -44.35 -1.10
C ARG A 279 25.99 -44.94 -1.59
N ASP A 280 26.02 -45.46 -2.82
CA ASP A 280 27.21 -46.07 -3.44
C ASP A 280 27.96 -45.07 -4.35
N LYS A 281 27.60 -43.78 -4.28
CA LYS A 281 28.18 -42.68 -5.07
C LYS A 281 29.01 -41.75 -4.17
N PRO A 282 29.79 -40.80 -4.73
CA PRO A 282 30.61 -39.92 -3.91
C PRO A 282 29.80 -39.10 -2.90
N PHE A 283 30.31 -38.98 -1.67
CA PHE A 283 29.89 -37.98 -0.71
C PHE A 283 31.05 -36.98 -0.54
N VAL A 284 30.84 -35.75 -0.97
CA VAL A 284 31.85 -34.69 -0.91
C VAL A 284 31.33 -33.65 0.05
N ALA A 285 32.09 -33.35 1.09
CA ALA A 285 31.76 -32.32 2.06
C ALA A 285 32.72 -31.13 1.96
N ILE A 286 32.19 -29.94 2.18
CA ILE A 286 32.97 -28.73 2.39
C ILE A 286 32.32 -27.89 3.48
N ASN A 287 33.13 -27.44 4.43
CA ASN A 287 32.71 -26.48 5.43
C ASN A 287 33.15 -25.08 4.96
N CYS A 288 32.16 -24.21 4.73
CA CYS A 288 32.37 -22.91 4.13
C CYS A 288 33.06 -21.92 5.08
N SER A 289 32.88 -22.05 6.40
CA SER A 289 33.54 -21.19 7.39
C SER A 289 34.99 -21.59 7.68
N ALA A 290 35.30 -22.89 7.60
CA ALA A 290 36.64 -23.42 7.78
C ALA A 290 37.56 -23.22 6.57
N THR A 291 36.99 -22.80 5.43
CA THR A 291 37.74 -22.51 4.21
C THR A 291 37.99 -21.01 4.09
N PRO A 292 39.23 -20.54 3.88
CA PRO A 292 39.50 -19.13 3.66
C PRO A 292 38.64 -18.55 2.54
N GLU A 293 38.10 -17.34 2.75
CA GLU A 293 37.25 -16.64 1.78
C GLU A 293 37.90 -16.52 0.40
N THR A 294 39.22 -16.34 0.34
CA THR A 294 39.98 -16.25 -0.91
C THR A 294 40.11 -17.58 -1.67
N LEU A 295 39.82 -18.71 -1.03
CA LEU A 295 39.99 -20.06 -1.57
C LEU A 295 38.67 -20.81 -1.78
N ILE A 296 37.57 -20.38 -1.15
CA ILE A 296 36.28 -21.08 -1.22
C ILE A 296 35.79 -21.28 -2.66
N GLU A 297 36.00 -20.28 -3.51
CA GLU A 297 35.63 -20.34 -4.92
C GLU A 297 36.45 -21.39 -5.68
N SER A 298 37.77 -21.41 -5.49
CA SER A 298 38.64 -22.35 -6.19
C SER A 298 38.47 -23.79 -5.69
N GLU A 299 38.09 -23.98 -4.42
CA GLU A 299 37.72 -25.29 -3.88
C GLU A 299 36.38 -25.78 -4.46
N LEU A 300 35.34 -24.94 -4.45
CA LEU A 300 34.00 -25.32 -4.92
C LEU A 300 33.97 -25.55 -6.44
N PHE A 301 34.46 -24.59 -7.20
CA PHE A 301 34.32 -24.54 -8.67
C PHE A 301 35.53 -25.10 -9.41
N GLY A 302 36.68 -25.26 -8.74
CA GLY A 302 37.92 -25.65 -9.39
C GLY A 302 38.54 -24.50 -10.18
N TYR A 303 39.72 -24.74 -10.76
CA TYR A 303 40.42 -23.76 -11.58
C TYR A 303 41.21 -24.44 -12.70
N VAL A 304 41.45 -23.70 -13.78
CA VAL A 304 42.36 -24.14 -14.86
C VAL A 304 43.79 -23.66 -14.61
N ASP A 305 44.74 -24.25 -15.32
CA ASP A 305 46.13 -23.80 -15.27
C ASP A 305 46.24 -22.31 -15.64
N GLY A 306 47.06 -21.56 -14.91
CA GLY A 306 47.24 -20.12 -15.11
C GLY A 306 46.08 -19.23 -14.67
N ALA A 307 45.04 -19.76 -14.00
CA ALA A 307 43.89 -18.94 -13.55
C ALA A 307 44.26 -17.82 -12.55
N PHE A 308 45.29 -18.02 -11.74
CA PHE A 308 45.84 -17.03 -10.79
C PHE A 308 47.29 -17.36 -10.43
N THR A 309 48.00 -16.41 -9.82
CA THR A 309 49.39 -16.60 -9.34
C THR A 309 49.43 -17.69 -8.25
N GLY A 310 50.07 -18.82 -8.55
CA GLY A 310 50.13 -19.99 -7.66
C GLY A 310 49.17 -21.13 -8.05
N ALA A 311 48.40 -20.99 -9.14
CA ALA A 311 47.62 -22.09 -9.70
C ALA A 311 48.56 -23.26 -10.10
N SER A 312 48.21 -24.46 -9.65
CA SER A 312 48.95 -25.68 -10.00
C SER A 312 48.92 -25.95 -11.49
N LYS A 313 50.06 -26.39 -12.05
CA LYS A 313 50.14 -26.85 -13.44
C LYS A 313 49.12 -27.97 -13.67
N GLY A 314 48.27 -27.81 -14.69
CA GLY A 314 47.15 -28.72 -15.01
C GLY A 314 45.81 -28.39 -14.36
N GLY A 315 45.72 -27.38 -13.48
CA GLY A 315 44.48 -26.98 -12.81
C GLY A 315 43.99 -27.97 -11.74
N LYS A 316 42.82 -27.71 -11.15
CA LYS A 316 42.19 -28.53 -10.11
C LYS A 316 40.68 -28.62 -10.35
N ALA A 317 40.11 -29.81 -10.23
CA ALA A 317 38.66 -30.00 -10.28
C ALA A 317 38.00 -29.50 -9.00
N GLY A 318 36.83 -28.87 -9.13
CA GLY A 318 36.07 -28.36 -7.98
C GLY A 318 35.27 -29.44 -7.25
N LYS A 319 34.81 -29.13 -6.03
CA LYS A 319 33.91 -30.02 -5.27
C LYS A 319 32.62 -30.36 -6.02
N PHE A 320 32.10 -29.47 -6.86
CA PHE A 320 30.95 -29.75 -7.72
C PHE A 320 31.22 -30.90 -8.69
N GLU A 321 32.39 -30.90 -9.34
CA GLU A 321 32.79 -31.96 -10.27
C GLU A 321 33.09 -33.25 -9.51
N MET A 322 33.77 -33.17 -8.36
CA MET A 322 34.08 -34.34 -7.53
C MET A 322 32.82 -35.03 -6.99
N ALA A 323 31.74 -34.28 -6.79
CA ALA A 323 30.47 -34.79 -6.29
C ALA A 323 29.56 -35.34 -7.39
N ASP A 324 29.96 -35.31 -8.67
CA ASP A 324 29.11 -35.71 -9.79
C ASP A 324 28.54 -37.13 -9.61
N GLY A 325 27.23 -37.27 -9.88
CA GLY A 325 26.45 -38.47 -9.60
C GLY A 325 26.17 -38.75 -8.10
N GLY A 326 26.79 -38.00 -7.19
CA GLY A 326 26.81 -38.20 -5.75
C GLY A 326 26.08 -37.13 -4.94
N THR A 327 26.57 -36.84 -3.74
CA THR A 327 26.04 -35.82 -2.82
C THR A 327 27.14 -34.82 -2.46
N LEU A 328 26.85 -33.52 -2.59
CA LEU A 328 27.67 -32.42 -2.09
C LEU A 328 27.03 -31.89 -0.81
N PHE A 329 27.74 -31.98 0.31
CA PHE A 329 27.35 -31.38 1.57
C PHE A 329 28.03 -30.02 1.75
N LEU A 330 27.23 -28.97 1.84
CA LEU A 330 27.66 -27.60 2.08
C LEU A 330 27.37 -27.25 3.54
N ASP A 331 28.39 -27.32 4.39
CA ASP A 331 28.27 -26.98 5.80
C ASP A 331 28.57 -25.49 6.02
N GLU A 332 27.82 -24.87 6.94
CA GLU A 332 27.88 -23.43 7.23
C GLU A 332 27.75 -22.54 5.99
N ILE A 333 26.81 -22.88 5.09
CA ILE A 333 26.65 -22.21 3.79
C ILE A 333 26.40 -20.69 3.91
N GLY A 334 25.89 -20.21 5.05
CA GLY A 334 25.71 -18.79 5.35
C GLY A 334 27.01 -17.98 5.40
N ASP A 335 28.14 -18.62 5.71
CA ASP A 335 29.46 -17.97 5.79
C ASP A 335 30.17 -17.90 4.42
N MET A 336 29.52 -18.36 3.35
CA MET A 336 30.04 -18.24 1.99
C MET A 336 30.00 -16.77 1.53
N PRO A 337 31.07 -16.25 0.89
CA PRO A 337 31.07 -14.90 0.32
C PRO A 337 29.92 -14.70 -0.68
N MET A 338 29.27 -13.53 -0.62
CA MET A 338 28.09 -13.21 -1.44
C MET A 338 28.27 -13.48 -2.94
N TYR A 339 29.45 -13.16 -3.49
CA TYR A 339 29.73 -13.38 -4.91
C TYR A 339 29.78 -14.89 -5.27
N THR A 340 30.21 -15.74 -4.33
CA THR A 340 30.26 -17.19 -4.49
C THR A 340 28.86 -17.80 -4.36
N GLN A 341 28.02 -17.25 -3.48
CA GLN A 341 26.59 -17.63 -3.37
C GLN A 341 25.83 -17.41 -4.69
N VAL A 342 26.09 -16.31 -5.38
CA VAL A 342 25.50 -16.03 -6.71
C VAL A 342 25.90 -17.10 -7.73
N LYS A 343 27.17 -17.54 -7.73
CA LYS A 343 27.64 -18.60 -8.62
C LYS A 343 27.05 -19.96 -8.26
N LEU A 344 26.91 -20.27 -6.97
CA LEU A 344 26.22 -21.47 -6.50
C LEU A 344 24.79 -21.54 -7.04
N LEU A 345 24.02 -20.45 -6.94
CA LEU A 345 22.64 -20.39 -7.46
C LEU A 345 22.59 -20.72 -8.96
N ARG A 346 23.56 -20.22 -9.73
CA ARG A 346 23.68 -20.52 -11.16
C ARG A 346 23.94 -22.00 -11.41
N VAL A 347 24.83 -22.64 -10.64
CA VAL A 347 25.06 -24.09 -10.74
C VAL A 347 23.81 -24.90 -10.43
N ILE A 348 23.04 -24.50 -9.40
CA ILE A 348 21.79 -25.16 -9.03
C ILE A 348 20.76 -25.07 -10.16
N GLN A 349 20.62 -23.88 -10.75
CA GLN A 349 19.67 -23.61 -11.81
C GLN A 349 20.04 -24.30 -13.13
N GLU A 350 21.29 -24.16 -13.56
CA GLU A 350 21.76 -24.64 -14.87
C GLU A 350 22.19 -26.11 -14.83
N ARG A 351 22.47 -26.66 -13.64
CA ARG A 351 23.10 -27.97 -13.43
C ARG A 351 24.43 -28.11 -14.18
N ARG A 352 25.17 -27.00 -14.27
CA ARG A 352 26.48 -26.92 -14.91
C ARG A 352 27.41 -26.08 -14.04
N VAL A 353 28.69 -26.42 -14.05
CA VAL A 353 29.74 -25.70 -13.32
C VAL A 353 30.84 -25.26 -14.29
N SER A 354 31.36 -24.05 -14.09
CA SER A 354 32.52 -23.53 -14.82
C SER A 354 33.69 -23.36 -13.86
N ARG A 355 34.87 -23.89 -14.23
CA ARG A 355 36.10 -23.67 -13.46
C ARG A 355 36.52 -22.20 -13.50
N VAL A 356 37.16 -21.71 -12.44
CA VAL A 356 37.76 -20.38 -12.42
C VAL A 356 38.79 -20.26 -13.54
N GLY A 357 38.69 -19.20 -14.34
CA GLY A 357 39.53 -18.97 -15.53
C GLY A 357 39.08 -19.73 -16.79
N SER A 358 37.94 -20.43 -16.77
CA SER A 358 37.39 -21.14 -17.92
C SER A 358 35.96 -20.69 -18.25
N SER A 359 35.65 -20.61 -19.54
CA SER A 359 34.28 -20.44 -20.04
C SER A 359 33.61 -21.77 -20.40
N THR A 360 34.32 -22.90 -20.20
CA THR A 360 33.77 -24.23 -20.46
C THR A 360 32.84 -24.64 -19.33
N GLU A 361 31.59 -24.88 -19.65
CA GLU A 361 30.60 -25.38 -18.70
C GLU A 361 30.56 -26.91 -18.69
N ILE A 362 30.65 -27.49 -17.50
CA ILE A 362 30.69 -28.93 -17.27
C ILE A 362 29.34 -29.33 -16.64
N PRO A 363 28.55 -30.24 -17.25
CA PRO A 363 27.31 -30.70 -16.65
C PRO A 363 27.58 -31.50 -15.39
N VAL A 364 26.77 -31.29 -14.34
CA VAL A 364 26.88 -32.00 -13.07
C VAL A 364 25.51 -32.50 -12.61
N ASN A 365 25.45 -33.75 -12.16
CA ASN A 365 24.27 -34.37 -11.59
C ASN A 365 24.48 -34.65 -10.10
N ILE A 366 24.29 -33.62 -9.28
CA ILE A 366 24.54 -33.70 -7.83
C ILE A 366 23.26 -33.57 -7.02
N ARG A 367 23.27 -34.16 -5.82
CA ARG A 367 22.32 -33.82 -4.75
C ARG A 367 23.04 -32.90 -3.79
N ILE A 368 22.46 -31.74 -3.48
CA ILE A 368 23.02 -30.83 -2.49
C ILE A 368 22.29 -31.05 -1.17
N ILE A 369 23.06 -31.21 -0.10
CA ILE A 369 22.60 -31.07 1.28
C ILE A 369 23.29 -29.84 1.81
N ALA A 370 22.57 -28.90 2.40
CA ALA A 370 23.16 -27.70 2.97
C ALA A 370 22.78 -27.59 4.43
N ALA A 371 23.75 -27.21 5.26
CA ALA A 371 23.56 -26.82 6.64
C ALA A 371 24.05 -25.38 6.82
N THR A 372 23.40 -24.62 7.69
CA THR A 372 23.86 -23.30 8.09
C THR A 372 23.62 -23.14 9.57
N ARG A 373 24.50 -22.40 10.25
CA ARG A 373 24.16 -21.89 11.58
C ARG A 373 23.08 -20.84 11.43
N TRP A 374 22.02 -20.92 12.24
CA TRP A 374 21.02 -19.87 12.32
C TRP A 374 21.41 -18.75 13.31
N LYS A 375 22.44 -18.96 14.17
CA LYS A 375 23.31 -17.96 14.88
C LYS A 375 24.01 -18.60 16.11
N PHE A 376 25.11 -17.99 16.61
CA PHE A 376 25.44 -17.69 18.05
C PHE A 376 26.92 -17.25 18.21
N PRO A 377 27.32 -16.39 19.19
CA PRO A 377 26.61 -15.35 19.95
C PRO A 377 26.76 -13.93 19.39
#